data_AF-A0A3P5Y2U4-F1
#
_entry.id   AF-A0A3P5Y2U4-F1
#
_cell.length_a   1.000
_cell.length_b   1.000
_cell.length_c   1.000
_cell.angle_alpha   90.00
_cell.angle_beta   90.00
_cell.angle_gamma   90.00
#
_symmetry.space_group_name_H-M   'P 1'
#
loop_
_entity.id
_entity.type
_entity.pdbx_description
1 polymer ?
#
loop_
_entity_poly.entity_id
_entity_poly.type
_entity_poly.pdbx_seq_one_letter_code
_entity_poly.pdbx_strand_id
1 'polypeptide(L)' 'MTLSILPYLLTTAAKKQDMDRKLVILTAASGATIKAAMSGFADVPGTEIIAFSLHSGVSKIQELQMTI' A
#
# COMPACT_ATOMS: atom_id res chain seq x y z
N MET A 1 1.70 -11.81 -2.19
CA MET A 1 2.74 -11.96 -3.23
C MET A 1 2.70 -10.85 -4.28
N THR A 2 1.56 -10.51 -4.90
CA THR A 2 1.49 -9.43 -5.92
C THR A 2 1.89 -8.04 -5.39
N LEU A 3 1.47 -7.69 -4.17
CA LEU A 3 1.71 -6.38 -3.57
C LEU A 3 3.19 -6.15 -3.18
N SER A 4 4.02 -7.19 -3.20
CA SER A 4 5.45 -7.10 -2.85
C SER A 4 6.31 -6.60 -4.01
N ILE A 5 5.87 -6.75 -5.27
CA ILE A 5 6.64 -6.34 -6.46
C ILE A 5 6.03 -5.15 -7.20
N LEU A 6 4.70 -5.00 -7.13
CA LEU A 6 3.97 -3.90 -7.76
C LEU A 6 4.55 -2.49 -7.46
N PRO A 7 4.97 -2.15 -6.23
CA PRO A 7 5.51 -0.82 -5.92
C PRO A 7 6.79 -0.50 -6.73
N TYR A 8 7.67 -1.49 -6.91
CA TYR A 8 8.90 -1.33 -7.68
C TYR A 8 8.63 -1.21 -9.19
N LEU A 9 7.59 -1.90 -9.69
CA LEU A 9 7.16 -1.75 -11.07
C LEU A 9 6.57 -0.36 -11.32
N LEU A 10 5.76 0.16 -10.38
CA LEU A 10 5.19 1.50 -10.46
C LEU A 10 6.26 2.58 -10.44
N THR A 11 7.24 2.50 -9.53
CA THR A 11 8.35 3.46 -9.48
C THR A 11 9.23 3.40 -10.74
N THR A 12 9.46 2.20 -11.28
CA THR A 12 10.18 2.03 -12.55
C THR A 12 9.41 2.65 -13.72
N ALA A 13 8.09 2.45 -13.78
CA ALA A 13 7.24 3.05 -14.81
C ALA A 13 7.22 4.58 -14.69
N ALA A 14 7.09 5.13 -13.49
CA ALA A 14 7.12 6.57 -13.23
C ALA A 14 8.41 7.22 -13.71
N LYS A 15 9.57 6.60 -13.38
CA LYS A 15 10.88 7.07 -13.87
C LYS A 15 10.97 7.07 -15.39
N LYS A 16 10.43 6.06 -16.06
CA LYS A 16 10.41 5.98 -17.53
C LYS A 16 9.52 7.02 -18.20
N GLN A 17 8.52 7.52 -17.49
CA GLN A 17 7.59 8.55 -17.96
C GLN A 17 8.01 9.95 -17.53
N ASP A 18 9.23 10.12 -17.01
CA ASP A 18 9.77 11.38 -16.51
C ASP A 18 8.83 12.04 -15.47
N MET A 19 8.22 11.20 -14.63
CA MET A 19 7.18 11.61 -13.70
C MET A 19 7.81 12.00 -12.36
N ASP A 20 8.02 13.30 -12.14
CA ASP A 20 8.57 13.85 -10.89
C ASP A 20 7.48 14.13 -9.83
N ARG A 21 6.53 13.20 -9.69
CA ARG A 21 5.43 13.32 -8.72
C ARG A 21 5.33 12.06 -7.90
N LYS A 22 5.00 12.25 -6.62
CA LYS A 22 4.70 11.14 -5.71
C LYS A 22 3.42 10.42 -6.17
N LEU A 23 3.50 9.11 -6.29
CA LEU A 23 2.35 8.26 -6.57
C LEU A 23 1.63 7.94 -5.26
N VAL A 24 0.40 8.44 -5.10
CA VAL A 24 -0.44 8.16 -3.94
C VAL A 24 -1.47 7.09 -4.31
N ILE A 25 -1.39 5.94 -3.64
CA ILE A 25 -2.30 4.81 -3.83
C ILE A 25 -3.38 4.89 -2.76
N LEU A 26 -4.64 5.13 -3.16
CA LEU A 26 -5.80 5.00 -2.28
C LEU A 26 -6.44 3.63 -2.46
N THR A 27 -6.67 2.90 -1.36
CA THR A 27 -7.27 1.57 -1.43
C THR A 27 -8.25 1.33 -0.27
N ALA A 28 -9.28 0.53 -0.51
CA ALA A 28 -10.18 0.03 0.52
C ALA A 28 -10.31 -1.49 0.37
N ALA A 29 -10.00 -2.23 1.43
CA ALA A 29 -10.00 -3.70 1.38
C ALA A 29 -10.23 -4.33 2.76
N SER A 30 -10.35 -5.67 2.78
CA SER A 30 -10.36 -6.42 4.03
C SER A 30 -8.96 -6.45 4.68
N GLY A 31 -8.93 -6.75 5.97
CA GLY A 31 -7.73 -6.53 6.78
C GLY A 31 -6.43 -7.21 6.29
N ALA A 32 -6.50 -8.48 5.87
CA ALA A 32 -5.31 -9.17 5.37
C ALA A 32 -4.73 -8.51 4.11
N THR A 33 -5.60 -7.99 3.24
CA THR A 33 -5.21 -7.29 2.01
C THR A 33 -4.62 -5.92 2.31
N ILE A 34 -5.19 -5.17 3.25
CA ILE A 34 -4.63 -3.89 3.71
C ILE A 34 -3.22 -4.09 4.25
N LYS A 35 -3.03 -5.08 5.14
CA LYS A 35 -1.71 -5.38 5.69
C LYS A 35 -0.71 -5.69 4.58
N ALA A 36 -1.06 -6.57 3.65
CA ALA A 36 -0.18 -6.92 2.54
C ALA A 36 0.14 -5.70 1.64
N ALA A 37 -0.79 -4.77 1.48
CA ALA A 37 -0.57 -3.54 0.72
C ALA A 37 0.34 -2.58 1.48
N MET A 38 0.05 -2.31 2.75
CA MET A 38 0.89 -1.44 3.59
C MET A 38 2.32 -1.95 3.69
N SER A 39 2.52 -3.25 3.96
CA SER A 39 3.86 -3.83 4.01
C SER A 39 4.54 -3.90 2.64
N GLY A 40 3.79 -4.06 1.56
CA GLY A 40 4.35 -4.10 0.20
C GLY A 40 4.89 -2.74 -0.23
N PHE A 41 4.14 -1.67 0.05
CA PHE A 41 4.48 -0.30 -0.31
C PHE A 41 5.31 0.43 0.76
N ALA A 42 5.56 -0.19 1.91
CA ALA A 42 6.42 0.36 2.95
C ALA A 42 7.82 0.63 2.41
N ASP A 43 8.36 1.82 2.71
CA ASP A 43 9.72 2.24 2.37
C ASP A 43 10.08 2.23 0.88
N VAL A 44 9.10 2.23 -0.02
CA VAL A 44 9.34 2.32 -1.47
C VAL A 44 9.35 3.80 -1.92
N PRO A 45 10.51 4.35 -2.34
CA PRO A 45 10.61 5.77 -2.68
C PRO A 45 9.70 6.18 -3.83
N GLY A 46 9.08 7.35 -3.74
CA GLY A 46 8.19 7.88 -4.77
C GLY A 46 6.77 7.28 -4.74
N THR A 47 6.47 6.41 -3.77
CA THR A 47 5.12 5.91 -3.52
C THR A 47 4.65 6.23 -2.11
N GLU A 48 3.32 6.32 -1.94
CA GLU A 48 2.63 6.42 -0.66
C GLU A 48 1.32 5.68 -0.76
N ILE A 49 0.92 5.01 0.32
CA ILE A 49 -0.33 4.25 0.36
C ILE A 49 -1.22 4.75 1.50
N ILE A 50 -2.49 4.99 1.17
CA ILE A 50 -3.55 5.32 2.11
C ILE A 50 -4.58 4.20 2.02
N ALA A 51 -4.74 3.45 3.11
CA ALA A 51 -5.63 2.30 3.16
C ALA A 51 -6.81 2.55 4.10
N PHE A 52 -8.02 2.31 3.61
CA PHE A 52 -9.26 2.42 4.36
C PHE A 52 -9.77 1.01 4.72
N SER A 53 -9.92 0.74 6.01
CA SER A 53 -10.63 -0.44 6.52
C SER A 53 -12.06 -0.06 6.93
N LEU A 54 -12.99 -1.01 6.81
CA LEU A 54 -14.32 -0.85 7.41
C LEU A 54 -14.19 -1.01 8.93
N HIS A 55 -14.71 -0.05 9.69
CA HIS A 55 -14.63 -0.03 11.16
C HIS A 55 -15.28 -1.28 11.80
N SER A 56 -16.23 -1.91 11.11
CA SER A 56 -16.85 -3.17 11.50
C SER A 56 -16.39 -4.29 10.57
N GLY A 57 -15.63 -5.26 11.09
CA GLY A 57 -15.23 -6.46 10.34
C GLY A 57 -13.75 -6.83 10.39
N VAL A 58 -12.96 -6.13 11.20
CA VAL A 58 -11.54 -6.40 11.42
C VAL A 58 -11.34 -6.92 12.84
N SER A 59 -10.55 -7.98 13.01
CA SER A 59 -10.22 -8.48 14.34
C SER A 59 -9.23 -7.55 15.04
N LYS A 60 -9.19 -7.57 16.38
CA LYS A 60 -8.27 -6.74 17.16
C LYS A 60 -6.79 -6.96 16.81
N ILE A 61 -6.42 -8.18 16.42
CA ILE A 61 -5.06 -8.50 15.94
C ILE A 61 -4.79 -7.85 14.58
N GLN A 62 -5.79 -7.82 13.70
CA GLN A 62 -5.66 -7.17 12.40
C GLN A 62 -5.51 -5.64 12.55
N GLU A 63 -6.26 -5.00 13.44
CA GLU A 63 -6.09 -3.56 13.75
C GLU A 63 -4.67 -3.23 14.22
N LEU A 64 -4.14 -4.02 15.18
CA LEU A 64 -2.78 -3.83 15.68
C LEU A 64 -1.71 -4.00 14.60
N GLN A 65 -1.97 -4.83 13.58
CA GLN A 65 -1.05 -5.03 12.46
C GLN A 65 -1.18 -3.98 11.35
N MET A 66 -2.24 -3.17 11.37
CA MET A 66 -2.46 -2.05 10.45
C MET A 66 -2.01 -0.71 11.02
N THR A 67 -1.80 -0.65 12.34
CA THR A 67 -1.24 0.53 13.02
C THR A 67 0.27 0.39 12.99
N ILE A 68 0.94 1.10 12.09
CA ILE A 68 2.40 1.16 11.97
C ILE A 68 2.85 2.56 12.39
#